data_AF-A0A0F9TQ18-F1
#
_entry.id   AF-A0A0F9TQ18-F1
#
_cell.length_a   1.000
_cell.length_b   1.000
_cell.length_c   1.000
_cell.angle_alpha   90.00
_cell.angle_beta   90.00
_cell.angle_gamma   90.00
#
_symmetry.space_group_name_H-M   'P 1'
#
loop_
_entity.id
_entity.type
_entity.pdbx_description
1 polymer ?
#
loop_
_entity_poly.entity_id
_entity_poly.type
_entity_poly.pdbx_seq_one_letter_code
_entity_poly.pdbx_strand_id
1 'polypeptide(L)'
;MPTIETTAIETRAVAKIRREVGGLGDTARELVVDNEDTARNATGLLVFVANAKRKLEEQRVFLVKPLNDHVKNINAKFKEWVQPLDVADRVVRGKMLDFQKLQEALRAEAQLEQERLAEVPEGFDDLPEDLPVVASRLIRGDTGSTSMKKTWTFEVTDEALVPRKYLMLDEGVINLAVRGGERDIPGIRIYQQESLSVRT
;
A
#
# COMPACT_ATOMS: atom_id res chain seq x y z
N MET A 1 -21.81 -6.31 -8.93
CA MET A 1 -21.38 -5.09 -8.22
C MET A 1 -22.64 -4.32 -7.89
N PRO A 2 -22.98 -4.06 -6.62
CA PRO A 2 -24.11 -3.20 -6.32
C PRO A 2 -23.74 -1.78 -6.74
N THR A 3 -24.21 -1.38 -7.92
CA THR A 3 -24.21 0.00 -8.37
C THR A 3 -25.10 0.77 -7.40
N ILE A 4 -24.49 1.49 -6.46
CA ILE A 4 -25.18 2.49 -5.66
C ILE A 4 -25.75 3.47 -6.69
N GLU A 5 -27.07 3.42 -6.85
CA GLU A 5 -27.77 4.23 -7.84
C GLU A 5 -27.39 5.70 -7.61
N THR A 6 -26.81 6.34 -8.62
CA THR A 6 -26.34 7.73 -8.54
C THR A 6 -27.48 8.70 -8.19
N THR A 7 -28.73 8.26 -8.40
CA THR A 7 -29.98 8.89 -7.97
C THR A 7 -30.07 9.10 -6.46
N ALA A 8 -29.38 8.32 -5.62
CA ALA A 8 -29.41 8.48 -4.17
C ALA A 8 -28.63 9.72 -3.66
N ILE A 9 -27.77 10.31 -4.50
CA ILE A 9 -26.92 11.46 -4.14
C ILE A 9 -27.58 12.80 -4.56
N GLU A 10 -28.57 12.79 -5.46
CA GLU A 10 -29.29 13.99 -5.90
C GLU A 10 -30.28 14.50 -4.84
N THR A 11 -29.75 15.03 -3.75
CA THR A 11 -30.54 15.90 -2.87
C THR A 11 -31.01 17.14 -3.65
N ARG A 12 -32.16 17.69 -3.27
CA ARG A 12 -32.74 18.91 -3.88
C ARG A 12 -31.72 20.07 -3.96
N ALA A 13 -30.78 20.13 -3.01
CA ALA A 13 -29.68 21.08 -2.98
C ALA A 13 -28.65 20.85 -4.12
N VAL A 14 -28.18 19.61 -4.30
CA VAL A 14 -27.22 19.23 -5.35
C VAL A 14 -27.84 19.40 -6.74
N ALA A 15 -29.11 19.03 -6.92
CA ALA A 15 -29.83 19.22 -8.18
C ALA A 15 -29.97 20.70 -8.57
N LYS A 16 -30.18 21.59 -7.59
CA LYS A 16 -30.23 23.05 -7.82
C LYS A 16 -28.86 23.58 -8.27
N ILE A 17 -27.79 23.18 -7.59
CA ILE A 17 -26.43 23.63 -7.94
C ILE A 17 -26.02 23.08 -9.31
N ARG A 18 -26.37 21.82 -9.63
CA ARG A 18 -26.15 21.23 -10.97
C ARG A 18 -26.80 22.06 -12.07
N ARG A 19 -28.02 22.56 -11.86
CA ARG A 19 -28.71 23.45 -12.81
C ARG A 19 -28.04 24.82 -12.91
N GLU A 20 -27.58 25.38 -11.79
CA GLU A 20 -26.84 26.65 -11.75
C GLU A 20 -25.47 26.56 -12.44
N VAL A 21 -24.83 25.39 -12.44
CA VAL A 21 -23.52 25.15 -13.09
C VAL A 21 -23.66 24.71 -14.54
N GLY A 22 -24.80 24.11 -14.91
CA GLY A 22 -25.11 23.64 -16.27
C GLY A 22 -25.32 24.80 -17.24
N GLY A 23 -24.24 25.28 -17.85
CA GLY A 23 -24.22 26.38 -18.80
C GLY A 23 -23.12 27.38 -18.52
N LEU A 24 -22.62 27.42 -17.28
CA LEU A 24 -21.56 28.35 -16.85
C LEU A 24 -20.26 28.17 -17.62
N GLY A 25 -19.95 26.95 -18.04
CA GLY A 25 -18.77 26.63 -18.84
C GLY A 25 -18.85 27.15 -20.27
N ASP A 26 -20.06 27.19 -20.85
CA ASP A 26 -20.26 27.73 -22.20
C ASP A 26 -20.30 29.26 -22.16
N THR A 27 -20.95 29.83 -21.14
CA THR A 27 -20.91 31.28 -20.89
C THR A 27 -19.49 31.80 -20.66
N ALA A 28 -18.63 31.03 -19.98
CA ALA A 28 -17.24 31.39 -19.78
C ALA A 28 -16.38 31.31 -21.05
N ARG A 29 -16.72 30.42 -22.00
CA ARG A 29 -16.02 30.29 -23.28
C ARG A 29 -16.38 31.38 -24.28
N GLU A 30 -17.63 31.83 -24.25
CA GLU A 30 -18.13 32.90 -25.12
C GLU A 30 -17.79 34.30 -24.60
N LEU A 31 -17.35 34.40 -23.33
CA LEU A 31 -17.03 35.69 -22.72
C LEU A 31 -15.71 36.26 -23.28
N VAL A 32 -15.82 37.35 -24.02
CA VAL A 32 -14.70 38.18 -24.45
C VAL A 32 -14.63 39.40 -23.53
N VAL A 33 -13.45 39.64 -22.95
CA VAL A 33 -13.20 40.78 -22.06
C VAL A 33 -12.37 41.80 -22.82
N ASP A 34 -13.03 42.81 -23.37
CA ASP A 34 -12.42 43.86 -24.21
C ASP A 34 -12.66 45.28 -23.68
N ASN A 35 -13.47 45.43 -22.63
CA ASN A 35 -13.82 46.73 -22.05
C ASN A 35 -14.01 46.63 -20.52
N GLU A 36 -14.11 47.78 -19.85
CA GLU A 36 -14.21 47.84 -18.39
C GLU A 36 -15.52 47.22 -17.85
N ASP A 37 -16.61 47.30 -18.61
CA ASP A 37 -17.91 46.74 -18.23
C ASP A 37 -17.94 45.19 -18.38
N THR A 38 -17.28 44.64 -19.40
CA THR A 38 -17.08 43.19 -19.60
C THR A 38 -16.11 42.62 -18.57
N ALA A 39 -15.11 43.39 -18.13
CA ALA A 39 -14.23 43.02 -17.03
C ALA A 39 -14.97 42.94 -15.68
N ARG A 40 -15.90 43.87 -15.40
CA ARG A 40 -16.76 43.79 -14.20
C ARG A 40 -17.68 42.58 -14.24
N ASN A 41 -18.30 42.29 -15.39
CA ASN A 41 -19.14 41.10 -15.58
C ASN A 41 -18.34 39.79 -15.45
N ALA A 42 -17.14 39.73 -16.01
CA ALA A 42 -16.22 38.60 -15.85
C ALA A 42 -15.85 38.36 -14.38
N THR A 43 -15.58 39.44 -13.64
CA THR A 43 -15.28 39.37 -12.20
C THR A 43 -16.47 38.83 -11.41
N GLY A 44 -17.69 39.28 -11.73
CA GLY A 44 -18.93 38.76 -11.13
C GLY A 44 -19.14 37.27 -11.41
N LEU A 45 -18.88 36.82 -12.65
CA LEU A 45 -18.93 35.41 -13.03
C LEU A 45 -17.88 34.58 -12.28
N LEU A 46 -16.65 35.07 -12.12
CA LEU A 46 -15.61 34.38 -11.36
C LEU A 46 -16.00 34.18 -9.89
N VAL A 47 -16.59 35.19 -9.24
CA VAL A 47 -17.10 35.09 -7.87
C VAL A 47 -18.25 34.09 -7.78
N PHE A 48 -19.15 34.06 -8.78
CA PHE A 48 -20.23 33.09 -8.83
C PHE A 48 -19.71 31.65 -9.00
N VAL A 49 -18.76 31.42 -9.91
CA VAL A 49 -18.09 30.13 -10.10
C VAL A 49 -17.43 29.66 -8.80
N ALA A 50 -16.69 30.55 -8.12
CA ALA A 50 -16.02 30.25 -6.86
C ALA A 50 -17.01 29.83 -5.77
N ASN A 51 -18.13 30.54 -5.65
CA ASN A 51 -19.18 30.20 -4.68
C ASN A 51 -19.90 28.89 -5.02
N ALA A 52 -20.17 28.61 -6.30
CA ALA A 52 -20.76 27.35 -6.74
C ALA A 52 -19.83 26.17 -6.43
N LYS A 53 -18.52 26.30 -6.69
CA LYS A 53 -17.50 25.31 -6.32
C LYS A 53 -17.49 25.05 -4.81
N ARG A 54 -17.49 26.11 -4.00
CA ARG A 54 -17.52 25.98 -2.54
C ARG A 54 -18.77 25.25 -2.04
N LYS A 55 -19.96 25.61 -2.54
CA LYS A 55 -21.21 24.93 -2.17
C LYS A 55 -21.22 23.45 -2.56
N LEU A 56 -20.69 23.10 -3.73
CA LEU A 56 -20.54 21.70 -4.14
C LEU A 56 -19.63 20.93 -3.19
N GLU A 57 -18.50 21.53 -2.79
CA GLU A 57 -17.57 20.90 -1.86
C GLU A 57 -18.17 20.75 -0.46
N GLU A 58 -18.90 21.75 0.03
CA GLU A 58 -19.64 21.67 1.30
C GLU A 58 -20.65 20.51 1.29
N GLN A 59 -21.42 20.34 0.20
CA GLN A 59 -22.35 19.22 0.04
C GLN A 59 -21.62 17.87 -0.05
N ARG A 60 -20.50 17.81 -0.76
CA ARG A 60 -19.67 16.60 -0.85
C ARG A 60 -19.18 16.19 0.53
N VAL A 61 -18.63 17.13 1.30
CA VAL A 61 -18.15 16.88 2.67
C VAL A 61 -19.31 16.48 3.57
N PHE A 62 -20.46 17.17 3.49
CA PHE A 62 -21.64 16.84 4.29
C PHE A 62 -22.11 15.40 4.08
N LEU A 63 -22.11 14.91 2.83
CA LEU A 63 -22.54 13.56 2.50
C LEU A 63 -21.48 12.50 2.84
N VAL A 64 -20.21 12.79 2.56
CA VAL A 64 -19.12 11.80 2.67
C VAL A 64 -18.60 11.68 4.10
N LYS A 65 -18.61 12.76 4.90
CA LYS A 65 -18.09 12.76 6.26
C LYS A 65 -18.73 11.70 7.18
N PRO A 66 -20.06 11.61 7.33
CA PRO A 66 -20.66 10.58 8.19
C PRO A 66 -20.34 9.17 7.70
N LEU A 67 -20.30 8.94 6.38
CA LEU A 67 -19.94 7.64 5.81
C LEU A 67 -18.48 7.27 6.13
N ASN A 68 -17.55 8.21 5.96
CA ASN A 68 -16.15 8.02 6.33
C ASN A 68 -15.97 7.78 7.82
N ASP A 69 -16.72 8.50 8.66
CA ASP A 69 -16.70 8.31 10.11
C ASP A 69 -17.23 6.91 10.48
N HIS A 70 -18.29 6.43 9.82
CA HIS A 70 -18.78 5.06 9.98
C HIS A 70 -17.75 4.02 9.54
N VAL A 71 -17.14 4.18 8.37
CA VAL A 71 -16.07 3.29 7.89
C VAL A 71 -14.91 3.24 8.88
N LYS A 72 -14.49 4.40 9.39
CA LYS A 72 -13.43 4.51 10.39
C LYS A 72 -13.79 3.78 11.69
N ASN A 73 -15.02 3.95 12.18
CA ASN A 73 -15.50 3.31 13.40
C ASN A 73 -15.61 1.79 13.25
N ILE A 74 -16.10 1.31 12.09
CA ILE A 74 -16.15 -0.12 11.77
C ILE A 74 -14.73 -0.68 11.74
N ASN A 75 -13.82 -0.05 10.99
CA ASN A 75 -12.43 -0.50 10.90
C ASN A 75 -11.73 -0.50 12.28
N ALA A 76 -12.04 0.46 13.16
CA ALA A 76 -11.53 0.48 14.52
C ALA A 76 -12.01 -0.72 15.34
N LYS A 77 -13.32 -1.03 15.31
CA LYS A 77 -13.89 -2.21 15.99
C LYS A 77 -13.30 -3.52 15.46
N PHE A 78 -13.17 -3.64 14.14
CA PHE A 78 -12.56 -4.84 13.54
C PHE A 78 -11.08 -4.96 13.90
N LYS A 79 -10.34 -3.85 13.98
CA LYS A 79 -8.95 -3.87 14.43
C LYS A 79 -8.83 -4.36 15.88
N GLU A 80 -9.75 -3.97 16.76
CA GLU A 80 -9.82 -4.47 18.13
C GLU A 80 -10.00 -6.00 18.18
N TRP A 81 -10.83 -6.56 17.30
CA TRP A 81 -11.04 -8.02 17.22
C TRP A 81 -9.90 -8.77 16.53
N VAL A 82 -9.27 -8.15 15.54
CA VAL A 82 -8.15 -8.76 14.80
C VAL A 82 -6.86 -8.74 15.62
N GLN A 83 -6.61 -7.72 16.43
CA GLN A 83 -5.40 -7.63 17.25
C GLN A 83 -5.09 -8.87 18.11
N PRO A 84 -6.01 -9.42 18.92
CA PRO A 84 -5.73 -10.63 19.69
C PRO A 84 -5.49 -11.85 18.79
N LEU A 85 -6.15 -11.92 17.62
CA LEU A 85 -5.93 -12.99 16.64
C LEU A 85 -4.53 -12.88 16.01
N ASP A 86 -4.07 -11.67 15.67
CA ASP A 86 -2.72 -11.43 15.15
C ASP A 86 -1.65 -11.79 16.19
N VAL A 87 -1.90 -11.48 17.47
CA VAL A 87 -1.00 -11.88 18.56
C VAL A 87 -0.97 -13.39 18.70
N ALA A 88 -2.14 -14.06 18.68
CA ALA A 88 -2.23 -15.51 18.76
C ALA A 88 -1.54 -16.19 17.57
N ASP A 89 -1.79 -15.73 16.35
CA ASP A 89 -1.15 -16.23 15.12
C ASP A 89 0.38 -16.08 15.20
N ARG A 90 0.87 -14.90 15.62
CA ARG A 90 2.31 -14.67 15.82
C ARG A 90 2.92 -15.63 16.83
N VAL A 91 2.26 -15.82 17.98
CA VAL A 91 2.75 -16.72 19.05
C VAL A 91 2.76 -18.17 18.57
N VAL A 92 1.69 -18.62 17.92
CA VAL A 92 1.60 -20.01 17.42
C VAL A 92 2.62 -20.25 16.31
N ARG A 93 2.79 -19.32 15.36
CA ARG A 93 3.85 -19.42 14.34
C ARG A 93 5.24 -19.47 14.96
N GLY A 94 5.52 -18.63 15.95
CA GLY A 94 6.79 -18.64 16.69
C GLY A 94 7.07 -20.02 17.30
N LYS A 95 6.11 -20.56 18.05
CA LYS A 95 6.23 -21.90 18.65
C LYS A 95 6.42 -23.01 17.61
N MET A 96 5.73 -22.93 16.47
CA MET A 96 5.90 -23.89 15.38
C MET A 96 7.31 -23.84 14.77
N LEU A 97 7.86 -22.63 14.60
CA LEU A 97 9.22 -22.45 14.11
C LEU A 97 10.25 -22.98 15.12
N ASP A 98 10.07 -22.72 16.41
CA ASP A 98 10.98 -23.18 17.46
C ASP A 98 10.94 -24.70 17.61
N PHE A 99 9.75 -25.30 17.60
CA PHE A 99 9.60 -26.77 17.60
C PHE A 99 10.31 -27.40 16.40
N GLN A 100 10.23 -26.78 15.23
CA GLN A 100 10.89 -27.31 14.04
C GLN A 100 12.41 -27.16 14.09
N LYS A 101 12.94 -26.04 14.63
CA LYS A 101 14.39 -25.91 14.89
C LYS A 101 14.89 -26.97 15.86
N LEU A 102 14.14 -27.25 16.92
CA LEU A 102 14.46 -28.32 17.88
C LEU A 102 14.43 -29.70 17.20
N GLN A 103 13.44 -29.96 16.36
CA GLN A 103 13.37 -31.18 15.54
C GLN A 103 14.56 -31.31 14.58
N GLU A 104 14.97 -30.23 13.93
CA GLU A 104 16.12 -30.23 13.02
C GLU A 104 17.44 -30.42 13.78
N ALA A 105 17.63 -29.78 14.93
CA ALA A 105 18.79 -29.95 15.79
C ALA A 105 18.94 -31.39 16.29
N LEU A 106 17.85 -31.99 16.78
CA LEU A 106 17.84 -33.38 17.24
C LEU A 106 18.17 -34.36 16.10
N ARG A 107 17.68 -34.09 14.88
CA ARG A 107 18.01 -34.91 13.70
C ARG A 107 19.48 -34.77 13.32
N ALA A 108 20.04 -33.57 13.37
CA ALA A 108 21.45 -33.33 13.08
C ALA A 108 22.36 -34.01 14.13
N GLU A 109 22.02 -33.95 15.41
CA GLU A 109 22.75 -34.63 16.48
C GLU A 109 22.71 -36.16 16.31
N ALA A 110 21.53 -36.73 16.01
CA ALA A 110 21.40 -38.17 15.75
C ALA A 110 22.21 -38.61 14.52
N GLN A 111 22.28 -37.79 13.47
CA GLN A 111 23.12 -38.07 12.29
C GLN A 111 24.60 -38.05 12.64
N LEU A 112 25.05 -37.04 13.40
CA LEU A 112 26.45 -36.93 13.80
C LEU A 112 26.87 -38.11 14.69
N GLU A 113 26.01 -38.55 15.60
CA GLU A 113 26.27 -39.71 16.46
C GLU A 113 26.31 -41.02 15.65
N GLN A 114 25.42 -41.19 14.68
CA GLN A 114 25.47 -42.32 13.75
C GLN A 114 26.77 -42.34 12.92
N GLU A 115 27.21 -41.19 12.42
CA GLU A 115 28.49 -41.06 11.71
C GLU A 115 29.67 -41.39 12.64
N ARG A 116 29.65 -40.93 13.89
CA ARG A 116 30.68 -41.28 14.88
C ARG A 116 30.73 -42.77 15.22
N LEU A 117 29.58 -43.45 15.31
CA LEU A 117 29.53 -44.89 15.52
C LEU A 117 30.00 -45.67 14.27
N ALA A 118 29.73 -45.16 13.07
CA ALA A 118 30.19 -45.75 11.81
C ALA A 118 31.68 -45.51 11.53
N GLU A 119 32.29 -44.48 12.13
CA GLU A 119 33.73 -44.18 12.02
C GLU A 119 34.58 -45.00 13.02
N VAL A 120 33.97 -45.82 13.88
CA VAL A 120 34.69 -46.81 14.68
C VAL A 120 35.19 -47.91 13.74
N PRO A 121 36.52 -48.13 13.61
CA PRO A 121 37.08 -49.00 12.58
C PRO A 121 36.60 -50.44 12.74
N GLU A 122 36.20 -51.02 11.61
CA GLU A 122 35.72 -52.38 11.41
C GLU A 122 36.46 -53.42 12.26
N GLY A 123 35.69 -54.09 13.11
CA GLY A 123 36.19 -55.19 13.92
C GLY A 123 35.13 -55.81 14.81
N PHE A 124 33.87 -55.88 14.38
CA PHE A 124 32.87 -56.74 15.02
C PHE A 124 31.74 -57.06 14.01
N ASP A 125 31.79 -58.27 13.46
CA ASP A 125 30.68 -58.91 12.74
C ASP A 125 29.53 -59.16 13.72
N ASP A 126 28.52 -58.29 13.75
CA ASP A 126 27.12 -58.69 13.93
C ASP A 126 26.21 -57.48 13.65
N LEU A 127 25.51 -57.52 12.51
CA LEU A 127 24.54 -56.52 12.08
C LEU A 127 23.13 -56.96 12.50
N PRO A 128 22.42 -56.20 13.37
CA PRO A 128 20.97 -56.22 13.37
C PRO A 128 20.48 -55.26 12.28
N GLU A 129 19.85 -55.84 11.25
CA GLU A 129 19.00 -55.11 10.30
C GLU A 129 17.84 -54.45 11.05
N ASP A 130 17.80 -53.12 11.08
CA ASP A 130 16.61 -52.31 10.79
C ASP A 130 16.87 -50.84 11.17
N LEU A 131 17.30 -50.05 10.17
CA LEU A 131 17.29 -48.60 10.29
C LEU A 131 15.85 -48.10 9.98
N PRO A 132 15.14 -47.46 10.94
CA PRO A 132 13.88 -46.82 10.63
C PRO A 132 14.13 -45.61 9.72
N VAL A 133 13.70 -45.71 8.46
CA VAL A 133 13.65 -44.60 7.51
C VAL A 133 12.79 -43.49 8.11
N VAL A 134 13.43 -42.40 8.55
CA VAL A 134 12.73 -41.23 9.10
C VAL A 134 12.00 -40.55 7.95
N ALA A 135 10.76 -41.00 7.72
CA ALA A 135 9.83 -40.37 6.80
C ALA A 135 9.71 -38.89 7.19
N SER A 136 10.04 -38.00 6.25
CA SER A 136 9.71 -36.58 6.33
C SER A 136 8.19 -36.45 6.32
N ARG A 137 7.57 -36.67 7.48
CA ARG A 137 6.14 -36.45 7.67
C ARG A 137 5.94 -34.94 7.61
N LEU A 138 5.36 -34.45 6.52
CA LEU A 138 4.57 -33.23 6.58
C LEU A 138 3.69 -33.37 7.81
N ILE A 139 3.84 -32.45 8.78
CA ILE A 139 2.95 -32.38 9.93
C ILE A 139 1.61 -31.91 9.36
N ARG A 140 0.80 -32.88 8.94
CA ARG A 140 -0.53 -32.66 8.38
C ARG A 140 -1.46 -32.46 9.58
N GLY A 141 -1.81 -31.22 9.85
CA GLY A 141 -2.89 -30.93 10.79
C GLY A 141 -4.20 -31.46 10.22
N ASP A 142 -5.10 -31.91 11.10
CA ASP A 142 -6.40 -32.50 10.76
C ASP A 142 -7.34 -31.58 9.96
N THR A 143 -6.97 -30.29 9.79
CA THR A 143 -7.78 -29.27 9.10
C THR A 143 -6.96 -28.39 8.14
N GLY A 144 -5.66 -28.66 7.96
CA GLY A 144 -4.80 -27.84 7.10
C GLY A 144 -3.35 -28.30 7.02
N SER A 145 -2.72 -28.06 5.87
CA SER A 145 -1.31 -28.35 5.62
C SER A 145 -0.47 -27.09 5.76
N THR A 146 0.41 -27.04 6.76
CA THR A 146 1.39 -25.95 6.91
C THR A 146 2.66 -26.32 6.15
N SER A 147 2.97 -25.57 5.09
CA SER A 147 4.21 -25.71 4.32
C SER A 147 5.05 -24.44 4.48
N MET A 148 6.34 -24.60 4.78
CA MET A 148 7.28 -23.49 4.89
C MET A 148 7.90 -23.16 3.54
N LYS A 149 7.87 -21.89 3.15
CA LYS A 149 8.65 -21.36 2.01
C LYS A 149 9.86 -20.59 2.55
N LYS A 150 11.04 -20.92 2.04
CA LYS A 150 12.24 -20.10 2.20
C LYS A 150 12.19 -19.00 1.14
N THR A 151 11.95 -17.76 1.55
CA THR A 151 12.01 -16.58 0.67
C THR A 151 13.36 -15.90 0.89
N TRP A 152 14.10 -15.67 -0.19
CA TRP A 152 15.34 -14.92 -0.15
C TRP A 152 15.05 -13.43 0.03
N THR A 153 15.58 -12.84 1.09
CA THR A 153 15.58 -11.39 1.36
C THR A 153 17.01 -10.89 1.18
N PHE A 154 17.18 -9.67 0.69
CA PHE A 154 18.49 -9.02 0.52
C PHE A 154 18.56 -7.78 1.40
N GLU A 155 19.77 -7.49 1.89
CA GLU A 155 20.11 -6.24 2.56
C GLU A 155 21.18 -5.55 1.71
N VAL A 156 21.02 -4.25 1.46
CA VAL A 156 21.98 -3.50 0.66
C VAL A 156 23.15 -3.12 1.57
N THR A 157 24.29 -3.80 1.42
CA THR A 157 25.50 -3.51 2.18
C THR A 157 26.22 -2.26 1.67
N ASP A 158 26.19 -2.04 0.35
CA ASP A 158 26.80 -0.88 -0.31
C ASP A 158 26.02 -0.55 -1.59
N GLU A 159 25.48 0.67 -1.65
CA GLU A 159 24.66 1.18 -2.75
C GLU A 159 25.48 1.42 -4.03
N ALA A 160 26.79 1.68 -3.92
CA ALA A 160 27.65 1.98 -5.07
C ALA A 160 27.97 0.73 -5.91
N LEU A 161 27.92 -0.45 -5.30
CA LEU A 161 28.11 -1.75 -5.96
C LEU A 161 26.82 -2.29 -6.60
N VAL A 162 25.66 -1.69 -6.29
CA VAL A 162 24.38 -2.10 -6.88
C VAL A 162 24.33 -1.65 -8.35
N PRO A 163 24.08 -2.56 -9.31
CA PRO A 163 23.97 -2.17 -10.71
C PRO A 163 22.86 -1.13 -10.92
N ARG A 164 23.11 -0.12 -11.78
CA ARG A 164 22.14 0.94 -12.13
C ARG A 164 20.78 0.45 -12.62
N LYS A 165 20.67 -0.83 -12.98
CA LYS A 165 19.40 -1.51 -13.33
C LYS A 165 18.45 -1.66 -12.13
N TYR A 166 18.99 -1.74 -10.91
CA TYR A 166 18.23 -1.95 -9.67
C TYR A 166 18.13 -0.68 -8.80
N LEU A 167 18.81 0.40 -9.20
CA LEU A 167 18.72 1.73 -8.58
C LEU A 167 17.58 2.52 -9.24
N MET A 168 16.63 3.00 -8.44
CA MET A 168 15.58 3.92 -8.87
C MET A 168 15.92 5.32 -8.38
N LEU A 169 15.77 6.33 -9.24
CA LEU A 169 16.00 7.73 -8.89
C LEU A 169 14.88 8.21 -7.95
N ASP A 170 15.26 8.86 -6.84
CA ASP A 170 14.28 9.46 -5.93
C ASP A 170 13.77 10.80 -6.50
N GLU A 171 12.59 10.74 -7.13
CA GLU A 171 11.90 11.91 -7.69
C GLU A 171 11.56 12.96 -6.61
N GLY A 172 11.41 12.56 -5.34
CA GLY A 172 11.11 13.46 -4.24
C GLY A 172 12.28 14.38 -3.91
N VAL A 173 13.48 13.83 -3.82
CA VAL A 173 14.72 14.60 -3.61
C VAL A 173 15.00 15.52 -4.79
N ILE A 174 14.83 15.02 -6.02
CA ILE A 174 14.98 15.83 -7.24
C ILE A 174 14.01 17.02 -7.23
N ASN A 175 12.73 16.78 -6.94
CA ASN A 175 11.73 17.85 -6.87
C ASN A 175 12.01 18.87 -5.75
N LEU A 176 12.61 18.45 -4.65
CA LEU A 176 13.02 19.34 -3.56
C LEU A 176 14.22 20.20 -3.98
N ALA A 177 15.21 19.64 -4.66
CA ALA A 177 16.35 20.38 -5.23
C ALA A 177 15.92 21.38 -6.31
N VAL A 178 15.02 20.96 -7.21
CA VAL A 178 14.41 21.83 -8.24
C VAL A 178 13.66 23.00 -7.61
N ARG A 179 12.89 22.76 -6.53
CA ARG A 179 12.22 23.82 -5.77
C ARG A 179 13.20 24.72 -5.01
N GLY A 180 14.34 24.17 -4.58
CA GLY A 180 15.43 24.89 -3.91
C GLY A 180 16.25 25.79 -4.83
N GLY A 181 16.02 25.74 -6.14
CA GLY A 181 16.68 26.59 -7.14
C GLY A 181 17.81 25.90 -7.92
N GLU A 182 18.04 24.62 -7.71
CA GLU A 182 19.00 23.83 -8.48
C GLU A 182 18.39 23.48 -9.84
N ARG A 183 18.84 24.18 -10.88
CA ARG A 183 18.31 24.09 -12.26
C ARG A 183 19.18 23.27 -13.21
N ASP A 184 20.29 22.74 -12.71
CA ASP A 184 21.21 21.89 -13.46
C ASP A 184 21.57 20.65 -12.61
N ILE A 185 20.89 19.54 -12.89
CA ILE A 185 21.18 18.23 -12.31
C ILE A 185 21.69 17.35 -13.45
N PRO A 186 22.94 16.86 -13.41
CA PRO A 186 23.49 16.01 -14.46
C PRO A 186 22.57 14.82 -14.78
N GLY A 187 22.02 14.80 -15.99
CA GLY A 187 21.11 13.76 -16.47
C GLY A 187 19.61 14.06 -16.37
N ILE A 188 19.20 15.22 -15.82
CA ILE A 188 17.78 15.62 -15.72
C ILE A 188 17.58 16.99 -16.38
N ARG A 189 16.63 17.08 -17.32
CA ARG A 189 16.21 18.35 -17.92
C ARG A 189 15.01 18.92 -17.16
N ILE A 190 15.21 20.06 -16.49
CA ILE A 190 14.17 20.77 -15.73
C ILE A 190 13.51 21.83 -16.64
N TYR A 191 12.17 21.90 -16.64
CA TYR A 191 11.40 22.89 -17.42
C TYR A 191 10.24 23.46 -16.59
N GLN A 192 9.87 24.72 -16.83
CA GLN A 192 8.78 25.43 -16.14
C GLN A 192 7.53 25.49 -17.04
N GLN A 193 6.37 25.08 -16.51
CA GLN A 193 5.08 25.20 -17.18
C GLN A 193 4.20 26.18 -16.38
N GLU A 194 3.76 27.27 -17.01
CA GLU A 194 2.91 28.28 -16.36
C GLU A 194 1.43 27.87 -16.44
N SER A 195 0.77 27.76 -15.28
CA SER A 195 -0.67 27.52 -15.19
C SER A 195 -1.32 28.59 -14.30
N LEU A 196 -2.32 29.30 -14.82
CA LEU A 196 -3.07 30.30 -14.08
C LEU A 196 -3.99 29.61 -13.05
N SER A 197 -3.80 29.90 -11.75
CA SER A 197 -4.63 29.36 -10.67
C SER A 197 -5.33 30.49 -9.91
N VAL A 198 -6.66 30.45 -9.90
CA VAL A 198 -7.50 31.36 -9.10
C VAL A 198 -7.75 30.71 -7.76
N ARG A 199 -7.25 31.33 -6.68
CA ARG A 199 -7.42 30.86 -5.31
C ARG A 199 -8.70 31.46 -4.72
N THR A 200 -9.58 30.60 -4.19
CA THR A 200 -10.75 30.94 -3.36
C THR A 200 -10.50 30.49 -1.94
#